data_AF-A0A1F5MZE7-F1
#
_entry.id   AF-A0A1F5MZE7-F1
#
_cell.length_a   1.000
_cell.length_b   1.000
_cell.length_c   1.000
_cell.angle_alpha   90.00
_cell.angle_beta   90.00
_cell.angle_gamma   90.00
#
_symmetry.space_group_name_H-M   'P 1'
#
loop_
_entity.id
_entity.type
_entity.pdbx_description
1 polymer ?
#
loop_
_entity_poly.entity_id
_entity_poly.type
_entity_poly.pdbx_seq_one_letter_code
_entity_poly.pdbx_strand_id
1 'polypeptide(L)'
;MTATGQLKEEHKAVKEALQILHVFAQNLKAGKKVDKADFEKLLEFLKVFVDKCHHGKEENLLFPAMEKAGIPKEGGPIGMMLYEHSLGRNFIKGMGSAKTGRKIADNIEGYCQLLTEHIDKEDNILYEMADMHLDKATQRELLKKFDLLEKEKIGPGKHEKFHQTLNKLKKVYPLPKV
;
A
#
# COMPACT_ATOMS: atom_id res chain seq x y z
N MET A 1 -7.19 19.78 -1.16
CA MET A 1 -6.67 18.41 -1.26
C MET A 1 -6.85 17.95 -2.70
N THR A 2 -5.81 17.42 -3.33
CA THR A 2 -5.86 16.73 -4.64
C THR A 2 -6.10 15.24 -4.43
N ALA A 3 -6.42 14.49 -5.48
CA ALA A 3 -6.58 13.04 -5.41
C ALA A 3 -5.26 12.35 -5.02
N THR A 4 -4.15 12.78 -5.64
CA THR A 4 -2.78 12.40 -5.26
C THR A 4 -2.46 12.73 -3.81
N GLY A 5 -2.90 13.91 -3.32
CA GLY A 5 -2.72 14.30 -1.93
C GLY A 5 -3.39 13.35 -0.94
N GLN A 6 -4.57 12.81 -1.25
CA GLN A 6 -5.21 11.77 -0.44
C GLN A 6 -4.39 10.47 -0.45
N LEU A 7 -3.88 10.05 -1.61
CA LEU A 7 -3.04 8.84 -1.73
C LEU A 7 -1.72 9.00 -0.95
N LYS A 8 -1.08 10.18 -0.98
CA LYS A 8 0.09 10.49 -0.14
C LYS A 8 -0.22 10.39 1.37
N GLU A 9 -1.43 10.76 1.79
CA GLU A 9 -1.86 10.56 3.19
C GLU A 9 -2.03 9.07 3.52
N GLU A 10 -2.60 8.28 2.61
CA GLU A 10 -2.74 6.83 2.77
C GLU A 10 -1.36 6.14 2.85
N HIS A 11 -0.38 6.60 2.06
CA HIS A 11 1.01 6.13 2.12
C HIS A 11 1.64 6.26 3.50
N LYS A 12 1.21 7.20 4.36
CA LYS A 12 1.70 7.28 5.74
C LYS A 12 1.35 6.01 6.51
N ALA A 13 0.11 5.53 6.40
CA ALA A 13 -0.30 4.28 7.04
C ALA A 13 0.41 3.06 6.44
N VAL A 14 0.64 3.05 5.12
CA VAL A 14 1.41 1.98 4.46
C VAL A 14 2.85 1.96 5.00
N LYS A 15 3.53 3.10 5.07
CA LYS A 15 4.90 3.22 5.63
C LYS A 15 4.96 2.75 7.10
N GLU A 16 3.95 3.06 7.91
CA GLU A 16 3.86 2.53 9.28
C GLU A 16 3.69 1.00 9.32
N ALA A 17 2.89 0.43 8.41
CA ALA A 17 2.75 -1.02 8.30
C ALA A 17 4.07 -1.70 7.86
N LEU A 18 4.81 -1.11 6.91
CA LEU A 18 6.13 -1.62 6.49
C LEU A 18 7.13 -1.65 7.65
N GLN A 19 7.11 -0.61 8.47
CA GLN A 19 7.91 -0.51 9.69
C GLN A 19 7.59 -1.64 10.68
N ILE A 20 6.31 -1.91 10.95
CA ILE A 20 5.87 -3.01 11.82
C ILE A 20 6.29 -4.37 11.22
N LEU A 21 6.08 -4.55 9.90
CA LEU A 21 6.44 -5.75 9.17
C LEU A 21 7.94 -6.04 9.24
N HIS A 22 8.79 -5.02 9.15
CA HIS A 22 10.23 -5.17 9.29
C HIS A 22 10.61 -5.77 10.66
N VAL A 23 10.07 -5.24 11.75
CA VAL A 23 10.27 -5.78 13.11
C VAL A 23 9.71 -7.21 13.23
N PHE A 24 8.56 -7.46 12.62
CA PHE A 24 7.94 -8.80 12.58
C PHE A 24 8.86 -9.82 11.89
N ALA A 25 9.45 -9.46 10.74
CA ALA A 25 10.39 -10.31 10.02
C ALA A 25 11.68 -10.58 10.80
N GLN A 26 12.25 -9.55 11.46
CA GLN A 26 13.41 -9.72 12.34
C GLN A 26 13.13 -10.69 13.48
N ASN A 27 11.97 -10.58 14.13
CA ASN A 27 11.57 -11.49 15.20
C ASN A 27 11.43 -12.93 14.69
N LEU A 28 10.81 -13.14 13.53
CA LEU A 28 10.73 -14.45 12.88
C LEU A 28 12.12 -15.04 12.60
N LYS A 29 13.05 -14.24 12.06
CA LYS A 29 14.43 -14.69 11.78
C LYS A 29 15.22 -15.02 13.03
N ALA A 30 14.98 -14.30 14.12
CA ALA A 30 15.58 -14.56 15.43
C ALA A 30 14.94 -15.74 16.17
N GLY A 31 13.97 -16.45 15.57
CA GLY A 31 13.26 -17.56 16.22
C GLY A 31 12.34 -17.14 17.36
N LYS A 32 12.04 -15.85 17.50
CA LYS A 32 11.12 -15.34 18.52
C LYS A 32 9.69 -15.73 18.16
N LYS A 33 8.89 -16.01 19.19
CA LYS A 33 7.46 -16.26 19.02
C LYS A 33 6.78 -14.95 18.59
N VAL A 34 6.08 -15.00 17.46
CA VAL A 34 5.20 -13.91 16.99
C VAL A 34 3.74 -14.35 17.11
N ASP A 35 2.84 -13.41 17.38
CA ASP A 35 1.42 -13.71 17.46
C ASP A 35 0.84 -13.92 16.05
N LYS A 36 0.19 -15.08 15.85
CA LYS A 36 -0.45 -15.42 14.58
C LYS A 36 -1.62 -14.47 14.27
N ALA A 37 -2.38 -14.05 15.28
CA ALA A 37 -3.49 -13.12 15.09
C ALA A 37 -2.99 -11.74 14.65
N ASP A 38 -1.82 -11.31 15.11
CA ASP A 38 -1.21 -10.06 14.65
C ASP A 38 -0.72 -10.15 13.21
N PHE A 39 -0.15 -11.30 12.82
CA PHE A 39 0.18 -11.57 11.42
C PHE A 39 -1.05 -11.56 10.50
N GLU A 40 -2.15 -12.17 10.93
CA GLU A 40 -3.41 -12.18 10.17
C GLU A 40 -3.97 -10.76 9.98
N LYS A 41 -3.91 -9.91 11.00
CA LYS A 41 -4.30 -8.49 10.89
C LYS A 41 -3.43 -7.72 9.91
N LEU A 42 -2.10 -7.94 9.93
CA LEU A 42 -1.18 -7.32 8.98
C LEU A 42 -1.49 -7.77 7.54
N LEU A 43 -1.68 -9.07 7.33
CA LEU A 43 -2.07 -9.61 6.02
C LEU A 43 -3.42 -9.07 5.54
N GLU A 44 -4.39 -8.90 6.44
CA GLU A 44 -5.67 -8.30 6.10
C GLU A 44 -5.49 -6.84 5.68
N PHE A 45 -4.70 -6.06 6.42
CA PHE A 45 -4.37 -4.67 6.05
C PHE A 45 -3.76 -4.59 4.65
N LEU A 46 -2.74 -5.40 4.35
CA LEU A 46 -2.10 -5.41 3.02
C LEU A 46 -3.08 -5.79 1.90
N LYS A 47 -3.92 -6.80 2.12
CA LYS A 47 -4.86 -7.29 1.09
C LYS A 47 -6.06 -6.36 0.88
N VAL A 48 -6.48 -5.64 1.91
CA VAL A 48 -7.74 -4.88 1.88
C VAL A 48 -7.47 -3.39 1.75
N PHE A 49 -6.64 -2.82 2.61
CA PHE A 49 -6.32 -1.40 2.56
C PHE A 49 -5.37 -1.09 1.41
N VAL A 50 -4.20 -1.75 1.37
CA VAL A 50 -3.18 -1.44 0.35
C VAL A 50 -3.65 -1.88 -1.03
N ASP A 51 -4.04 -3.14 -1.20
CA ASP A 51 -4.36 -3.65 -2.55
C ASP A 51 -5.78 -3.24 -3.00
N LYS A 52 -6.83 -3.68 -2.31
CA LYS A 52 -8.21 -3.45 -2.80
C LYS A 52 -8.66 -1.99 -2.76
N CYS A 53 -8.15 -1.20 -1.83
CA CYS A 53 -8.54 0.20 -1.67
C CYS A 53 -7.55 1.14 -2.35
N HIS A 54 -6.31 1.20 -1.86
CA HIS A 54 -5.32 2.17 -2.32
C HIS A 54 -4.90 1.91 -3.78
N HIS A 55 -4.30 0.75 -4.10
CA HIS A 55 -4.03 0.41 -5.50
C HIS A 55 -5.33 0.36 -6.33
N GLY A 56 -6.47 0.00 -5.71
CA GLY A 56 -7.77 0.08 -6.36
C GLY A 56 -8.13 1.49 -6.86
N LYS A 57 -7.84 2.55 -6.09
CA LYS A 57 -8.02 3.95 -6.49
C LYS A 57 -7.08 4.30 -7.64
N GLU A 58 -5.87 3.77 -7.61
CA GLU A 58 -4.87 4.05 -8.63
C GLU A 58 -5.18 3.35 -9.96
N GLU A 59 -5.24 2.02 -9.92
CA GLU A 59 -5.41 1.16 -11.10
C GLU A 59 -6.74 1.41 -11.81
N ASN A 60 -7.82 1.69 -11.07
CA ASN A 60 -9.16 1.83 -11.65
C ASN A 60 -9.55 3.29 -11.98
N LEU A 61 -8.90 4.28 -11.36
CA LEU A 61 -9.36 5.68 -11.44
C LEU A 61 -8.23 6.65 -11.79
N LEU A 62 -7.16 6.71 -11.00
CA LEU A 62 -6.08 7.68 -11.23
C LEU A 62 -5.31 7.37 -12.52
N PHE A 63 -4.80 6.14 -12.68
CA PHE A 63 -3.99 5.76 -13.83
C PHE A 63 -4.77 5.89 -15.15
N PRO A 64 -6.05 5.46 -15.26
CA PRO A 64 -6.83 5.74 -16.47
C PRO A 64 -7.06 7.23 -16.74
N ALA A 65 -7.16 8.07 -15.71
CA ALA A 65 -7.28 9.52 -15.89
C ALA A 65 -5.95 10.13 -16.38
N MET A 66 -4.82 9.70 -15.83
CA MET A 66 -3.48 10.09 -16.26
C MET A 66 -3.20 9.66 -17.71
N GLU A 67 -3.60 8.45 -18.09
CA GLU A 67 -3.46 7.95 -19.46
C GLU A 67 -4.25 8.80 -20.46
N LYS A 68 -5.50 9.15 -20.13
CA LYS A 68 -6.30 10.08 -20.95
C LYS A 68 -5.69 11.47 -21.04
N ALA A 69 -4.94 11.89 -20.03
CA ALA A 69 -4.22 13.16 -20.01
C ALA A 69 -2.86 13.11 -20.73
N GLY A 70 -2.52 11.99 -21.37
CA GLY A 70 -1.34 11.85 -22.23
C GLY A 70 -0.13 11.18 -21.58
N ILE A 71 -0.24 10.68 -20.34
CA ILE A 71 0.84 9.93 -19.68
C ILE A 71 0.77 8.47 -20.14
N PRO A 72 1.77 7.95 -20.88
CA PRO A 72 1.66 6.62 -21.48
C PRO A 72 1.65 5.51 -20.42
N LYS A 73 0.81 4.50 -20.67
CA LYS A 73 0.79 3.25 -19.92
C LYS A 73 1.88 2.29 -20.39
N GLU A 74 1.89 1.95 -21.68
CA GLU A 74 2.90 1.06 -22.26
C GLU A 74 4.23 1.80 -22.42
N GLY A 75 5.32 1.19 -21.93
CA GLY A 75 6.64 1.81 -21.92
C GLY A 75 6.76 3.07 -21.06
N GLY A 76 5.72 3.41 -20.29
CA GLY A 76 5.66 4.60 -19.45
C GLY A 76 5.57 4.31 -17.95
N PRO A 77 5.52 5.35 -17.12
CA PRO A 77 5.61 5.21 -15.66
C PRO A 77 4.40 4.49 -15.04
N ILE A 78 3.21 4.60 -15.65
CA ILE A 78 2.01 3.87 -15.20
C ILE A 78 2.21 2.35 -15.35
N GLY A 79 2.80 1.90 -16.47
CA GLY A 79 3.07 0.48 -16.69
C GLY A 79 4.04 -0.11 -15.66
N MET A 80 5.03 0.68 -15.23
CA MET A 80 5.95 0.28 -14.17
C MET A 80 5.23 0.11 -12.83
N MET A 81 4.35 1.03 -12.43
CA MET A 81 3.60 0.90 -11.17
C MET A 81 2.69 -0.33 -11.17
N LEU A 82 1.97 -0.58 -12.27
CA LEU A 82 1.13 -1.77 -12.42
C LEU A 82 1.94 -3.08 -12.30
N TYR A 83 3.14 -3.10 -12.87
CA TYR A 83 4.06 -4.23 -12.72
C TYR A 83 4.45 -4.44 -11.26
N GLU A 84 4.78 -3.36 -10.54
CA GLU A 84 5.16 -3.43 -9.13
C GLU A 84 4.01 -3.80 -8.21
N HIS A 85 2.78 -3.34 -8.47
CA HIS A 85 1.59 -3.82 -7.76
C HIS A 85 1.44 -5.34 -7.89
N SER A 86 1.68 -5.88 -9.09
CA SER A 86 1.66 -7.32 -9.35
C SER A 86 2.73 -8.07 -8.55
N LEU A 87 3.96 -7.54 -8.51
CA LEU A 87 5.04 -8.09 -7.67
C LEU A 87 4.68 -8.03 -6.18
N GLY A 88 4.12 -6.92 -5.71
CA GLY A 88 3.67 -6.76 -4.33
C GLY A 88 2.62 -7.81 -3.93
N ARG A 89 1.63 -8.05 -4.81
CA ARG A 89 0.63 -9.12 -4.63
C ARG A 89 1.27 -10.51 -4.54
N ASN A 90 2.34 -10.78 -5.30
CA ASN A 90 3.06 -12.05 -5.21
C ASN A 90 3.74 -12.25 -3.86
N PHE A 91 4.39 -11.21 -3.31
CA PHE A 91 4.96 -11.30 -1.95
C PHE A 91 3.88 -11.53 -0.89
N ILE A 92 2.75 -10.81 -0.94
CA ILE A 92 1.62 -11.01 -0.02
C ILE A 92 1.09 -12.45 -0.09
N LYS A 93 0.98 -13.03 -1.29
CA LYS A 93 0.60 -14.43 -1.49
C LYS A 93 1.65 -15.37 -0.89
N GLY A 94 2.93 -15.07 -1.06
CA GLY A 94 4.04 -15.81 -0.45
C GLY A 94 3.99 -15.80 1.07
N MET A 95 3.75 -14.63 1.68
CA MET A 95 3.59 -14.49 3.13
C MET A 95 2.48 -15.40 3.67
N GLY A 96 1.32 -15.43 3.01
CA GLY A 96 0.17 -16.24 3.45
C GLY A 96 0.27 -17.74 3.18
N SER A 97 1.17 -18.18 2.29
CA SER A 97 1.30 -19.60 1.91
C SER A 97 2.57 -20.29 2.46
N ALA A 98 3.54 -19.50 2.93
CA ALA A 98 4.78 -19.99 3.49
C ALA A 98 4.55 -20.88 4.73
N LYS A 99 5.35 -21.95 4.82
CA LYS A 99 5.27 -22.97 5.89
C LYS A 99 6.25 -22.75 7.04
N THR A 100 7.20 -21.83 6.87
CA THR A 100 8.23 -21.55 7.87
C THR A 100 8.31 -20.05 8.15
N GLY A 101 8.62 -19.70 9.39
CA GLY A 101 8.85 -18.31 9.78
C GLY A 101 9.92 -17.63 8.93
N ARG A 102 10.97 -18.36 8.53
CA ARG A 102 12.02 -17.83 7.65
C ARG A 102 11.47 -17.42 6.28
N LYS A 103 10.67 -18.27 5.63
CA LYS A 103 10.07 -17.94 4.32
C LYS A 103 9.07 -16.80 4.42
N ILE A 104 8.34 -16.69 5.53
CA ILE A 104 7.46 -15.53 5.78
C ILE A 104 8.31 -14.26 5.85
N ALA A 105 9.39 -14.27 6.63
CA ALA A 105 10.29 -13.13 6.78
C ALA A 105 10.93 -12.72 5.45
N ASP A 106 11.39 -13.67 4.63
CA ASP A 106 11.99 -13.37 3.33
C ASP A 106 10.97 -12.69 2.38
N ASN A 107 9.69 -13.10 2.39
CA ASN A 107 8.63 -12.43 1.62
C ASN A 107 8.32 -11.03 2.16
N ILE A 108 8.32 -10.86 3.49
CA ILE A 108 8.10 -9.56 4.13
C ILE A 108 9.20 -8.57 3.72
N GLU A 109 10.46 -8.99 3.74
CA GLU A 109 11.58 -8.13 3.38
C GLU A 109 11.53 -7.71 1.91
N GLY A 110 11.27 -8.66 1.01
CA GLY A 110 11.09 -8.35 -0.41
C GLY A 110 9.93 -7.38 -0.67
N TYR A 111 8.81 -7.56 0.04
CA TYR A 111 7.68 -6.62 -0.02
C TYR A 111 8.04 -5.24 0.51
N CYS A 112 8.72 -5.15 1.65
CA CYS A 112 9.10 -3.87 2.26
C CYS A 112 10.08 -3.09 1.37
N GLN A 113 11.06 -3.77 0.77
CA GLN A 113 11.98 -3.14 -0.16
C GLN A 113 11.23 -2.60 -1.38
N LEU A 114 10.43 -3.46 -2.03
CA LEU A 114 9.65 -3.08 -3.20
C LEU A 114 8.75 -1.87 -2.91
N LEU A 115 7.94 -1.93 -1.84
CA LEU A 115 6.96 -0.87 -1.56
C LEU A 115 7.62 0.43 -1.11
N THR A 116 8.79 0.40 -0.48
CA THR A 116 9.50 1.62 -0.11
C THR A 116 9.95 2.39 -1.36
N GLU A 117 10.55 1.69 -2.32
CA GLU A 117 10.98 2.28 -3.59
C GLU A 117 9.77 2.68 -4.47
N HIS A 118 8.72 1.85 -4.48
CA HIS A 118 7.47 2.11 -5.19
C HIS A 118 6.81 3.41 -4.73
N ILE A 119 6.57 3.55 -3.41
CA ILE A 119 5.94 4.75 -2.85
C ILE A 119 6.79 6.00 -3.12
N ASP A 120 8.12 5.91 -3.12
CA ASP A 120 8.98 7.06 -3.45
C ASP A 120 8.77 7.52 -4.90
N LYS A 121 8.68 6.59 -5.85
CA LYS A 121 8.38 6.91 -7.25
C LYS A 121 6.99 7.49 -7.42
N GLU A 122 6.00 7.00 -6.68
CA GLU A 122 4.66 7.55 -6.73
C GLU A 122 4.61 8.96 -6.14
N ASP A 123 5.06 9.11 -4.89
CA ASP A 123 5.03 10.37 -4.14
C ASP A 123 5.78 11.50 -4.86
N ASN A 124 6.94 11.20 -5.46
CA ASN A 124 7.88 12.22 -5.94
C ASN A 124 7.98 12.35 -7.45
N ILE A 125 7.45 11.39 -8.21
CA ILE A 125 7.51 11.42 -9.69
C ILE A 125 6.11 11.33 -10.28
N LEU A 126 5.42 10.21 -10.05
CA LEU A 126 4.17 9.92 -10.74
C LEU A 126 3.04 10.88 -10.34
N TYR A 127 2.90 11.14 -9.04
CA TYR A 127 1.86 12.04 -8.53
C TYR A 127 2.12 13.50 -8.90
N GLU A 128 3.39 13.93 -8.96
CA GLU A 128 3.74 15.25 -9.48
C GLU A 128 3.38 15.37 -10.97
N MET A 129 3.63 14.32 -11.77
CA MET A 129 3.16 14.28 -13.16
C MET A 129 1.64 14.35 -13.25
N ALA A 130 0.91 13.63 -12.40
CA ALA A 130 -0.54 13.68 -12.35
C ALA A 130 -1.06 15.10 -12.03
N ASP A 131 -0.46 15.76 -11.04
CA ASP A 131 -0.88 17.10 -10.60
C ASP A 131 -0.57 18.19 -11.64
N MET A 132 0.45 17.99 -12.49
CA MET A 132 0.72 18.87 -13.63
C MET A 132 -0.26 18.69 -14.80
N HIS A 133 -0.77 17.47 -15.03
CA HIS A 133 -1.57 17.14 -16.23
C HIS A 133 -3.08 17.11 -15.97
N LEU A 134 -3.52 16.85 -14.73
CA LEU A 134 -4.93 16.73 -14.39
C LEU A 134 -5.49 18.06 -13.89
N ASP A 135 -6.54 18.54 -14.56
CA ASP A 135 -7.19 19.78 -14.15
C ASP A 135 -7.93 19.65 -12.81
N LYS A 136 -8.33 20.79 -12.25
CA LYS A 136 -9.04 20.85 -10.97
C LYS A 136 -10.39 20.14 -10.99
N ALA A 137 -11.05 20.03 -12.15
CA ALA A 137 -12.34 19.35 -12.26
C ALA A 137 -12.15 17.84 -12.19
N THR A 138 -11.19 17.28 -12.93
CA THR A 138 -10.82 15.87 -12.88
C THR A 138 -10.36 15.46 -11.49
N GLN A 139 -9.51 16.26 -10.84
CA GLN A 139 -9.05 16.01 -9.46
C GLN A 139 -10.23 15.92 -8.47
N ARG A 140 -11.21 16.83 -8.57
CA ARG A 140 -12.43 16.78 -7.74
C ARG A 140 -13.31 15.57 -8.04
N GLU A 141 -13.39 15.16 -9.30
CA GLU A 141 -14.14 13.97 -9.70
C GLU A 141 -13.48 12.70 -9.16
N LEU A 142 -12.15 12.61 -9.23
CA LEU A 142 -11.38 11.49 -8.69
C LEU A 142 -11.61 11.33 -7.19
N LEU A 143 -11.54 12.40 -6.41
CA LEU A 143 -11.82 12.35 -4.96
C LEU A 143 -13.20 11.76 -4.66
N LYS A 144 -14.25 12.19 -5.38
CA LYS A 144 -15.60 11.61 -5.22
C LYS A 144 -15.63 10.12 -5.54
N LYS A 145 -14.92 9.70 -6.60
CA LYS A 145 -14.84 8.29 -6.99
C LYS A 145 -14.00 7.46 -6.01
N PHE A 146 -12.97 8.03 -5.40
CA PHE A 146 -12.17 7.39 -4.36
C PHE A 146 -13.05 7.06 -3.15
N ASP A 147 -13.88 8.01 -2.69
CA ASP A 147 -14.81 7.79 -1.58
C ASP A 147 -15.82 6.69 -1.87
N LEU A 148 -16.35 6.64 -3.10
CA LEU A 148 -17.27 5.59 -3.53
C LEU A 148 -16.58 4.22 -3.58
N LEU A 149 -15.41 4.15 -4.22
CA LEU A 149 -14.63 2.92 -4.33
C LEU A 149 -14.29 2.38 -2.94
N GLU A 150 -13.85 3.23 -2.02
CA GLU A 150 -13.53 2.81 -0.65
C GLU A 150 -14.75 2.19 0.05
N LYS A 151 -15.91 2.88 0.01
CA LYS A 151 -17.15 2.38 0.59
C LYS A 151 -17.59 1.05 -0.02
N GLU A 152 -17.44 0.87 -1.33
CA GLU A 152 -17.82 -0.35 -2.03
C GLU A 152 -16.85 -1.51 -1.81
N LYS A 153 -15.53 -1.24 -1.82
CA LYS A 153 -14.50 -2.28 -1.81
C LYS A 153 -14.17 -2.77 -0.41
N ILE A 154 -14.16 -1.88 0.59
CA ILE A 154 -13.73 -2.23 1.96
C ILE A 154 -14.80 -2.01 3.01
N GLY A 155 -15.86 -1.27 2.67
CA GLY A 155 -16.99 -1.02 3.56
C GLY A 155 -16.79 0.20 4.47
N PRO A 156 -17.88 0.81 4.95
CA PRO A 156 -17.83 2.00 5.79
C PRO A 156 -17.10 1.74 7.12
N GLY A 157 -16.24 2.68 7.53
CA GLY A 157 -15.51 2.61 8.81
C GLY A 157 -14.33 1.63 8.82
N LYS A 158 -14.04 0.94 7.71
CA LYS A 158 -12.95 -0.04 7.65
C LYS A 158 -11.58 0.64 7.59
N HIS A 159 -11.49 1.78 6.91
CA HIS A 159 -10.29 2.64 6.85
C HIS A 159 -9.81 3.00 8.27
N GLU A 160 -10.68 3.55 9.10
CA GLU A 160 -10.35 3.97 10.47
C GLU A 160 -10.00 2.78 11.37
N LYS A 161 -10.67 1.64 11.19
CA LYS A 161 -10.33 0.39 11.91
C LYS A 161 -8.92 -0.08 11.59
N PHE A 162 -8.45 0.11 10.36
CA PHE A 162 -7.08 -0.24 9.98
C PHE A 162 -6.05 0.66 10.67
N HIS A 163 -6.26 1.98 10.72
CA HIS A 163 -5.41 2.89 11.50
C HIS A 163 -5.38 2.51 12.99
N GLN A 164 -6.52 2.18 13.58
CA GLN A 164 -6.57 1.71 14.97
C GLN A 164 -5.80 0.40 15.16
N THR A 165 -5.84 -0.49 14.17
CA THR A 165 -5.10 -1.76 14.19
C THR A 165 -3.59 -1.51 14.13
N LEU A 166 -3.12 -0.66 13.21
CA LEU A 166 -1.70 -0.28 13.12
C LEU A 166 -1.21 0.37 14.42
N ASN A 167 -1.99 1.29 14.99
CA ASN A 167 -1.66 1.93 16.26
C ASN A 167 -1.51 0.95 17.43
N LYS A 168 -2.29 -0.14 17.45
CA LYS A 168 -2.13 -1.22 18.45
C LYS A 168 -0.89 -2.04 18.17
N LEU A 169 -0.69 -2.45 16.92
CA LEU A 169 0.46 -3.29 16.52
C LEU A 169 1.79 -2.57 16.72
N LYS A 170 1.87 -1.26 16.48
CA LYS A 170 3.05 -0.43 16.71
C LYS A 170 3.54 -0.45 18.17
N LYS A 171 2.63 -0.66 19.13
CA LYS A 171 2.97 -0.82 20.55
C LYS A 171 3.54 -2.20 20.87
N VAL A 172 3.11 -3.23 20.13
CA VAL A 172 3.58 -4.62 20.27
C VAL A 172 4.91 -4.82 19.57
N TYR A 173 5.10 -4.18 18.42
CA TYR A 173 6.29 -4.23 17.58
C TYR A 173 6.95 -2.84 17.54
N PRO A 174 7.57 -2.38 18.64
CA PRO A 174 8.18 -1.07 18.68
C PRO A 174 9.36 -1.02 17.72
N LEU A 175 9.45 0.09 16.98
CA LEU A 175 10.57 0.29 16.07
C LEU A 175 11.87 0.45 16.86
N PRO A 176 12.98 -0.10 16.36
CA PRO A 176 14.28 0.21 16.93
C PRO A 176 14.44 1.73 16.94
N LYS A 177 14.83 2.29 18.09
CA LYS A 177 15.27 3.68 18.14
C LYS A 177 16.53 3.76 17.28
N VAL A 178 16.46 4.52 16.20
CA VAL A 178 17.62 4.91 15.41
C VAL A 178 18.51 5.81 16.27
#